data_AF-A0A2V9E166-F1
#
_entry.id   AF-A0A2V9E166-F1
#
_cell.length_a   1.000
_cell.length_b   1.000
_cell.length_c   1.000
_cell.angle_alpha   90.00
_cell.angle_beta   90.00
_cell.angle_gamma   90.00
#
_symmetry.space_group_name_H-M   'P 1'
#
loop_
_entity.id
_entity.type
_entity.pdbx_description
1 polymer ?
#
loop_
_entity_poly.entity_id
_entity_poly.type
_entity_poly.pdbx_seq_one_letter_code
_entity_poly.pdbx_strand_id
1 'polypeptide(L)'
;MKHMFVILLLTGTLWAAQDSVKQVTAKPWEKILGAWRRVPGPDDPTMLKIEPEGGGIKMSFGCKQDGSCPDIIIVSYDGKPYKAVGSPTWEASFRKTGNQTMQEDGYSSGKPSIKVTWQLSPDETTLTRTYRYINPPGSKDKDVAFVYDRSGGPVSKDDPFIGFWKRDWNKSDLLISTYTSNGDVFTVTGPDGVTSERNCDGKDHPNAADTTILYSCHFTDPHTDEVAFKKNGKLLMTRTNKISEDGKNMVSTLRNADGKTTSEETFEKANRPRSQL
;
A
#
# COMPACT_ATOMS: atom_id res chain seq x y z
N MET A 1 62.52 62.00 -43.50
CA MET A 1 62.56 61.78 -42.04
C MET A 1 61.32 60.99 -41.66
N LYS A 2 61.53 59.80 -41.06
CA LYS A 2 60.50 58.84 -40.66
C LYS A 2 59.84 59.33 -39.37
N HIS A 3 58.50 59.38 -39.34
CA HIS A 3 57.76 59.40 -38.08
C HIS A 3 56.74 58.27 -38.05
N MET A 4 56.65 57.71 -36.85
CA MET A 4 56.10 56.44 -36.42
C MET A 4 55.03 56.80 -35.39
N PHE A 5 53.79 56.33 -35.53
CA PHE A 5 52.76 56.37 -34.47
C PHE A 5 51.82 55.18 -34.70
N VAL A 6 52.02 54.07 -33.98
CA VAL A 6 51.34 53.66 -32.74
C VAL A 6 49.87 53.26 -32.99
N ILE A 7 49.66 51.96 -33.02
CA ILE A 7 48.35 51.28 -33.03
C ILE A 7 47.92 51.12 -31.56
N LEU A 8 46.79 51.72 -31.19
CA LEU A 8 46.14 51.52 -29.89
C LEU A 8 45.15 50.35 -30.02
N LEU A 9 45.45 49.21 -29.39
CA LEU A 9 44.51 48.09 -29.23
C LEU A 9 43.70 48.31 -27.95
N LEU A 10 42.41 48.59 -28.09
CA LEU A 10 41.43 48.58 -27.00
C LEU A 10 40.98 47.13 -26.75
N THR A 11 41.53 46.50 -25.72
CA THR A 11 41.01 45.23 -25.19
C THR A 11 39.82 45.54 -24.26
N GLY A 12 38.61 45.43 -24.77
CA GLY A 12 37.39 45.41 -23.95
C GLY A 12 37.17 44.01 -23.39
N THR A 13 37.35 43.84 -22.08
CA THR A 13 36.91 42.66 -21.33
C THR A 13 35.39 42.71 -21.17
N LEU A 14 34.66 41.89 -21.93
CA LEU A 14 33.25 41.59 -21.62
C LEU A 14 33.20 40.74 -20.35
N TRP A 15 32.73 41.31 -19.25
CA TRP A 15 32.19 40.53 -18.13
C TRP A 15 30.81 40.02 -18.53
N ALA A 16 30.72 38.74 -18.91
CA ALA A 16 29.45 38.04 -18.89
C ALA A 16 29.07 37.81 -17.43
N ALA A 17 28.10 38.58 -16.92
CA ALA A 17 27.42 38.25 -15.68
C ALA A 17 26.68 36.93 -15.91
N GLN A 18 27.31 35.84 -15.51
CA GLN A 18 26.69 34.53 -15.48
C GLN A 18 25.75 34.55 -14.27
N ASP A 19 24.48 34.93 -14.51
CA ASP A 19 23.42 34.75 -13.53
C ASP A 19 23.36 33.26 -13.18
N SER A 20 24.03 32.89 -12.11
CA SER A 20 23.86 31.60 -11.47
C SER A 20 22.43 31.59 -10.94
N VAL A 21 21.50 31.11 -11.76
CA VAL A 21 20.18 30.69 -11.31
C VAL A 21 20.46 29.77 -10.13
N LYS A 22 20.19 30.23 -8.90
CA LYS A 22 20.14 29.37 -7.73
C LYS A 22 19.08 28.33 -8.08
N GLN A 23 19.53 27.16 -8.50
CA GLN A 23 18.68 25.99 -8.63
C GLN A 23 18.12 25.80 -7.22
N VAL A 24 16.86 26.18 -7.03
CA VAL A 24 16.12 25.82 -5.83
C VAL A 24 16.11 24.31 -5.88
N THR A 25 17.00 23.69 -5.12
CA THR A 25 17.02 22.23 -4.97
C THR A 25 15.66 21.86 -4.42
N ALA A 26 14.83 21.29 -5.31
CA ALA A 26 13.54 20.73 -4.96
C ALA A 26 13.70 19.92 -3.68
N LYS A 27 12.82 20.16 -2.70
CA LYS A 27 12.85 19.39 -1.46
C LYS A 27 12.68 17.91 -1.83
N PRO A 28 13.43 16.97 -1.22
CA PRO A 28 13.46 15.59 -1.66
C PRO A 28 12.10 14.88 -1.61
N TRP A 29 11.14 15.41 -0.85
CA TRP A 29 9.77 14.90 -0.79
C TRP A 29 8.80 15.45 -1.85
N GLU A 30 9.18 16.42 -2.68
CA GLU A 30 8.26 17.02 -3.65
C GLU A 30 7.69 16.00 -4.64
N LYS A 31 8.50 14.99 -5.01
CA LYS A 31 8.11 13.94 -5.94
C LYS A 31 7.04 13.01 -5.38
N ILE A 32 7.05 12.75 -4.07
CA ILE A 32 6.08 11.87 -3.41
C ILE A 32 4.73 12.56 -3.17
N LEU A 33 4.66 13.89 -3.18
CA LEU A 33 3.40 14.61 -2.95
C LEU A 33 2.33 14.28 -3.98
N GLY A 34 1.08 14.22 -3.53
CA GLY A 34 -0.10 13.94 -4.35
C GLY A 34 -0.81 12.66 -3.96
N ALA A 35 -1.80 12.29 -4.77
CA ALA A 35 -2.54 11.05 -4.60
C ALA A 35 -1.88 9.93 -5.42
N TRP A 36 -1.83 8.74 -4.85
CA TRP A 36 -1.26 7.54 -5.45
C TRP A 36 -2.27 6.42 -5.37
N ARG A 37 -2.69 5.95 -6.53
CA ARG A 37 -3.63 4.85 -6.70
C ARG A 37 -2.84 3.56 -6.81
N ARG A 38 -3.12 2.58 -5.95
CA ARG A 38 -2.59 1.23 -6.12
C ARG A 38 -3.15 0.63 -7.40
N VAL A 39 -2.28 0.03 -8.19
CA VAL A 39 -2.61 -0.69 -9.43
C VAL A 39 -2.05 -2.10 -9.35
N PRO A 40 -2.53 -3.05 -10.17
CA PRO A 40 -2.00 -4.40 -10.18
C PRO A 40 -0.50 -4.40 -10.53
N GLY A 41 0.33 -4.81 -9.59
CA GLY A 41 1.73 -5.13 -9.82
C GLY A 41 1.93 -6.52 -10.44
N PRO A 42 3.14 -6.82 -10.96
CA PRO A 42 3.47 -8.16 -11.48
C PRO A 42 3.40 -9.25 -10.41
N ASP A 43 3.71 -8.88 -9.17
CA ASP A 43 3.70 -9.74 -7.98
C ASP A 43 2.42 -9.61 -7.14
N ASP A 44 1.46 -8.78 -7.57
CA ASP A 44 0.27 -8.52 -6.78
C ASP A 44 -0.58 -9.79 -6.68
N PRO A 45 -0.92 -10.22 -5.46
CA PRO A 45 -1.74 -11.38 -5.33
C PRO A 45 -3.17 -11.08 -5.73
N THR A 46 -3.62 -11.67 -6.83
CA THR A 46 -4.98 -11.48 -7.32
C THR A 46 -5.92 -12.61 -6.95
N MET A 47 -5.40 -13.70 -6.39
CA MET A 47 -6.17 -14.93 -6.21
C MET A 47 -6.54 -15.16 -4.75
N LEU A 48 -7.79 -15.54 -4.54
CA LEU A 48 -8.33 -16.08 -3.31
C LEU A 48 -8.78 -17.51 -3.61
N LYS A 49 -8.35 -18.48 -2.80
CA LYS A 49 -8.77 -19.88 -2.95
C LYS A 49 -9.56 -20.31 -1.72
N ILE A 50 -10.71 -20.94 -1.95
CA ILE A 50 -11.54 -21.53 -0.90
C ILE A 50 -11.74 -22.98 -1.27
N GLU A 51 -11.25 -23.87 -0.42
CA GLU A 51 -11.22 -25.30 -0.66
C GLU A 51 -11.90 -26.03 0.51
N PRO A 52 -12.54 -27.19 0.27
CA PRO A 52 -13.06 -28.01 1.36
C PRO A 52 -11.89 -28.55 2.20
N GLU A 53 -12.06 -28.56 3.51
CA GLU A 53 -11.12 -29.12 4.48
C GLU A 53 -11.94 -29.87 5.55
N GLY A 54 -11.42 -30.92 6.16
CA GLY A 54 -12.21 -31.80 7.05
C GLY A 54 -13.00 -31.04 8.13
N GLY A 55 -14.33 -30.95 7.98
CA GLY A 55 -15.23 -30.24 8.92
C GLY A 55 -15.26 -28.71 8.78
N GLY A 56 -14.69 -28.16 7.71
CA GLY A 56 -14.60 -26.72 7.48
C GLY A 56 -14.13 -26.38 6.07
N ILE A 57 -13.33 -25.33 5.96
CA ILE A 57 -12.74 -24.86 4.71
C ILE A 57 -11.31 -24.38 4.95
N LYS A 58 -10.49 -24.51 3.92
CA LYS A 58 -9.17 -23.89 3.83
C LYS A 58 -9.30 -22.65 2.95
N MET A 59 -9.06 -21.49 3.52
CA MET A 59 -8.95 -20.24 2.77
C MET A 59 -7.48 -19.90 2.57
N SER A 60 -7.10 -19.64 1.32
CA SER A 60 -5.77 -19.14 0.97
C SER A 60 -5.93 -17.74 0.39
N PHE A 61 -5.40 -16.76 1.11
CA PHE A 61 -5.40 -15.35 0.71
C PHE A 61 -4.08 -15.00 0.06
N GLY A 62 -4.10 -13.94 -0.74
CA GLY A 62 -2.87 -13.39 -1.25
C GLY A 62 -2.18 -14.31 -2.26
N CYS A 63 -2.90 -15.21 -2.94
CA CYS A 63 -2.24 -16.17 -3.82
C CYS A 63 -1.69 -15.49 -5.08
N LYS A 64 -0.42 -15.78 -5.40
CA LYS A 64 0.28 -15.35 -6.60
C LYS A 64 0.00 -16.28 -7.79
N GLN A 65 0.41 -15.85 -8.98
CA GLN A 65 0.25 -16.64 -10.21
C GLN A 65 1.04 -17.96 -10.21
N ASP A 66 2.18 -17.99 -9.52
CA ASP A 66 2.98 -19.21 -9.31
C ASP A 66 2.31 -20.23 -8.37
N GLY A 67 1.14 -19.89 -7.82
CA GLY A 67 0.34 -20.72 -6.94
C GLY A 67 0.68 -20.58 -5.46
N SER A 68 1.77 -19.89 -5.11
CA SER A 68 2.14 -19.60 -3.72
C SER A 68 1.09 -18.72 -3.07
N CYS A 69 0.75 -19.02 -1.81
CA CYS A 69 -0.20 -18.24 -1.01
C CYS A 69 0.49 -17.91 0.32
N PRO A 70 0.73 -16.63 0.63
CA PRO A 70 1.41 -16.23 1.85
C PRO A 70 0.58 -16.53 3.09
N ASP A 71 -0.75 -16.41 2.99
CA ASP A 71 -1.65 -16.56 4.12
C ASP A 71 -2.66 -17.68 3.88
N ILE A 72 -2.62 -18.68 4.74
CA ILE A 72 -3.55 -19.81 4.76
C ILE A 72 -4.17 -19.88 6.13
N ILE A 73 -5.50 -20.07 6.16
CA ILE A 73 -6.27 -20.28 7.38
C ILE A 73 -7.25 -21.42 7.16
N ILE A 74 -7.31 -22.34 8.12
CA ILE A 74 -8.26 -23.45 8.14
C ILE A 74 -9.30 -23.11 9.19
N VAL A 75 -10.56 -23.01 8.76
CA VAL A 75 -11.66 -22.49 9.59
C VAL A 75 -12.92 -23.30 9.41
N SER A 76 -13.82 -23.21 10.39
CA SER A 76 -15.24 -23.53 10.22
C SER A 76 -16.06 -22.24 10.23
N TYR A 77 -17.31 -22.30 9.77
CA TYR A 77 -18.22 -21.15 9.80
C TYR A 77 -18.87 -20.92 11.18
N ASP A 78 -18.17 -21.24 12.26
CA ASP A 78 -18.70 -21.24 13.62
C ASP A 78 -18.57 -19.88 14.33
N GLY A 79 -17.99 -18.88 13.66
CA GLY A 79 -17.77 -17.54 14.20
C GLY A 79 -16.67 -17.44 15.24
N LYS A 80 -15.84 -18.46 15.42
CA LYS A 80 -14.66 -18.39 16.28
C LYS A 80 -13.44 -17.85 15.52
N PRO A 81 -12.54 -17.13 16.19
CA PRO A 81 -11.30 -16.68 15.57
C PRO A 81 -10.32 -17.84 15.40
N TYR A 82 -9.73 -17.93 14.22
CA TYR A 82 -8.66 -18.87 13.86
C TYR A 82 -7.41 -18.09 13.46
N LYS A 83 -6.22 -18.66 13.65
CA LYS A 83 -4.94 -18.03 13.28
C LYS A 83 -4.52 -18.43 11.88
N ALA A 84 -4.04 -17.48 11.08
CA ALA A 84 -3.38 -17.79 9.83
C ALA A 84 -1.97 -18.34 10.06
N VAL A 85 -1.56 -19.31 9.26
CA VAL A 85 -0.24 -19.95 9.35
C VAL A 85 0.89 -18.99 8.94
N GLY A 86 0.66 -18.14 7.93
CA GLY A 86 1.63 -17.17 7.43
C GLY A 86 1.71 -15.86 8.22
N SER A 87 0.65 -15.54 8.95
CA SER A 87 0.50 -14.29 9.70
C SER A 87 0.01 -14.60 11.11
N PRO A 88 0.90 -15.05 12.03
CA PRO A 88 0.49 -15.57 13.35
C PRO A 88 -0.13 -14.52 14.27
N THR A 89 0.02 -13.24 13.95
CA THR A 89 -0.63 -12.12 14.66
C THR A 89 -2.00 -11.76 14.08
N TRP A 90 -2.37 -12.31 12.93
CA TRP A 90 -3.67 -12.11 12.30
C TRP A 90 -4.57 -13.30 12.57
N GLU A 91 -5.79 -12.99 12.96
CA GLU A 91 -6.84 -13.96 13.21
C GLU A 91 -8.09 -13.56 12.43
N ALA A 92 -8.89 -14.54 12.01
CA ALA A 92 -10.18 -14.29 11.40
C ALA A 92 -11.21 -15.31 11.84
N SER A 93 -12.45 -14.85 11.96
CA SER A 93 -13.63 -15.68 12.19
C SER A 93 -14.58 -15.56 11.01
N PHE A 94 -15.29 -16.63 10.70
CA PHE A 94 -16.21 -16.68 9.57
C PHE A 94 -17.58 -17.20 10.01
N ARG A 95 -18.65 -16.59 9.49
CA ARG A 95 -20.05 -16.97 9.76
C ARG A 95 -20.86 -16.87 8.47
N LYS A 96 -21.56 -17.93 8.07
CA LYS A 96 -22.59 -17.79 7.02
C LYS A 96 -23.77 -17.01 7.62
N THR A 97 -24.14 -15.91 6.99
CA THR A 97 -25.30 -15.10 7.38
C THR A 97 -26.47 -15.25 6.40
N GLY A 98 -26.24 -15.94 5.29
CA GLY A 98 -27.23 -16.37 4.31
C GLY A 98 -26.60 -17.37 3.33
N ASN A 99 -27.37 -17.87 2.37
CA ASN A 99 -26.88 -18.85 1.38
C ASN A 99 -25.76 -18.27 0.51
N GLN A 100 -25.82 -16.96 0.21
CA GLN A 100 -24.87 -16.25 -0.65
C GLN A 100 -24.13 -15.14 0.11
N THR A 101 -24.23 -15.13 1.45
CA THR A 101 -23.65 -14.07 2.28
C THR A 101 -22.88 -14.66 3.45
N MET A 102 -21.66 -14.18 3.64
CA MET A 102 -20.79 -14.56 4.76
C MET A 102 -20.22 -13.31 5.42
N GLN A 103 -20.08 -13.37 6.74
CA GLN A 103 -19.36 -12.38 7.54
C GLN A 103 -17.99 -12.93 7.89
N GLU A 104 -16.96 -12.11 7.67
CA GLU A 104 -15.62 -12.27 8.22
C GLU A 104 -15.42 -11.16 9.26
N ASP A 105 -14.97 -11.53 10.46
CA ASP A 105 -14.47 -10.57 11.45
C ASP A 105 -12.97 -10.85 11.63
N GLY A 106 -12.14 -9.85 11.34
CA GLY A 106 -10.68 -9.94 11.39
C GLY A 106 -10.11 -9.26 12.62
N TYR A 107 -9.02 -9.82 13.15
CA TYR A 107 -8.36 -9.38 14.35
C TYR A 107 -6.85 -9.29 14.14
N SER A 108 -6.22 -8.34 14.82
CA SER A 108 -4.78 -8.17 14.88
C SER A 108 -4.34 -8.18 16.33
N SER A 109 -3.56 -9.20 16.70
CA SER A 109 -3.13 -9.46 18.08
C SER A 109 -4.33 -9.50 19.06
N GLY A 110 -5.40 -10.20 18.68
CA GLY A 110 -6.63 -10.35 19.47
C GLY A 110 -7.55 -9.13 19.51
N LYS A 111 -7.18 -8.02 18.86
CA LYS A 111 -8.02 -6.81 18.78
C LYS A 111 -8.77 -6.77 17.44
N PRO A 112 -10.07 -6.46 17.40
CA PRO A 112 -10.80 -6.32 16.14
C PRO A 112 -10.11 -5.30 15.22
N SER A 113 -9.86 -5.64 13.97
CA SER A 113 -9.18 -4.74 13.02
C SER A 113 -10.05 -4.43 11.80
N ILE A 114 -10.80 -5.42 11.30
CA ILE A 114 -11.67 -5.28 10.14
C ILE A 114 -12.94 -6.09 10.32
N LYS A 115 -13.98 -5.66 9.60
CA LYS A 115 -15.19 -6.43 9.35
C LYS A 115 -15.40 -6.52 7.85
N VAL A 116 -15.60 -7.73 7.32
CA VAL A 116 -15.75 -7.94 5.88
C VAL A 116 -17.03 -8.69 5.58
N THR A 117 -17.91 -8.10 4.77
CA THR A 117 -19.09 -8.78 4.25
C THR A 117 -18.77 -9.36 2.88
N TRP A 118 -19.02 -10.65 2.73
CA TRP A 118 -18.83 -11.40 1.51
C TRP A 118 -20.19 -11.67 0.88
N GLN A 119 -20.35 -11.31 -0.39
CA GLN A 119 -21.60 -11.46 -1.11
C GLN A 119 -21.34 -12.11 -2.47
N LEU A 120 -21.97 -13.25 -2.71
CA LEU A 120 -22.00 -13.88 -4.02
C LEU A 120 -23.11 -13.27 -4.88
N SER A 121 -22.87 -13.17 -6.19
CA SER A 121 -23.92 -12.90 -7.16
C SER A 121 -24.92 -14.07 -7.24
N PRO A 122 -26.15 -13.85 -7.73
CA PRO A 122 -27.16 -14.91 -7.84
C PRO A 122 -26.72 -16.12 -8.68
N ASP A 123 -25.87 -15.90 -9.68
CA ASP A 123 -25.28 -16.92 -10.55
C ASP A 123 -23.96 -17.50 -10.02
N GLU A 124 -23.53 -17.06 -8.84
CA GLU A 124 -22.31 -17.50 -8.13
C GLU A 124 -21.01 -17.31 -8.93
N THR A 125 -21.01 -16.47 -9.96
CA THR A 125 -19.82 -16.18 -10.78
C THR A 125 -19.00 -15.01 -10.23
N THR A 126 -19.59 -14.17 -9.39
CA THR A 126 -18.97 -12.98 -8.82
C THR A 126 -19.02 -13.03 -7.30
N LEU A 127 -17.90 -12.72 -6.65
CA LEU A 127 -17.79 -12.53 -5.21
C LEU A 127 -17.38 -11.08 -4.92
N THR A 128 -18.18 -10.39 -4.11
CA THR A 128 -17.84 -9.06 -3.60
C THR A 128 -17.47 -9.16 -2.12
N ARG A 129 -16.30 -8.65 -1.76
CA ARG A 129 -15.85 -8.49 -0.37
C ARG A 129 -15.86 -7.01 0.00
N THR A 130 -16.71 -6.63 0.94
CA THR A 130 -16.87 -5.25 1.40
C THR A 130 -16.22 -5.09 2.76
N TYR A 131 -15.13 -4.33 2.81
CA TYR A 131 -14.31 -4.12 4.00
C TYR A 131 -14.76 -2.87 4.74
N ARG A 132 -14.88 -3.00 6.06
CA ARG A 132 -14.99 -1.90 7.01
C ARG A 132 -13.82 -1.98 7.99
N TYR A 133 -12.98 -0.95 7.99
CA TYR A 133 -11.88 -0.83 8.94
C TYR A 133 -12.42 -0.41 10.31
N ILE A 134 -11.98 -1.09 11.36
CA ILE A 134 -12.34 -0.79 12.76
C ILE A 134 -11.16 -0.14 13.47
N ASN A 135 -9.95 -0.63 13.17
CA ASN A 135 -8.71 -0.08 13.69
C ASN A 135 -7.70 0.16 12.55
N PRO A 136 -6.94 1.27 12.59
CA PRO A 136 -6.78 2.17 13.74
C PRO A 136 -7.92 3.18 13.93
N PRO A 137 -8.03 3.81 15.13
CA PRO A 137 -8.98 4.89 15.39
C PRO A 137 -8.81 6.04 14.39
N GLY A 138 -9.92 6.59 13.91
CA GLY A 138 -9.92 7.65 12.89
C GLY A 138 -9.95 7.14 11.45
N SER A 139 -10.04 5.82 11.23
CA SER A 139 -10.52 5.28 9.97
C SER A 139 -11.91 5.87 9.68
N LYS A 140 -12.12 6.30 8.45
CA LYS A 140 -13.45 6.78 8.04
C LYS A 140 -14.38 5.58 8.00
N ASP A 141 -15.65 5.78 8.35
CA ASP A 141 -16.74 4.80 8.13
C ASP A 141 -17.03 4.63 6.63
N LYS A 142 -15.99 4.36 5.84
CA LYS A 142 -16.06 4.13 4.41
C LYS A 142 -15.83 2.65 4.18
N ASP A 143 -16.83 2.03 3.58
CA ASP A 143 -16.72 0.67 3.07
C ASP A 143 -15.86 0.68 1.79
N VAL A 144 -15.00 -0.34 1.66
CA VAL A 144 -14.17 -0.56 0.46
C VAL A 144 -14.52 -1.92 -0.12
N ALA A 145 -15.01 -1.96 -1.35
CA ALA A 145 -15.42 -3.18 -2.03
C ALA A 145 -14.33 -3.72 -2.97
N PHE A 146 -13.98 -5.00 -2.82
CA PHE A 146 -13.18 -5.74 -3.79
C PHE A 146 -14.04 -6.79 -4.47
N VAL A 147 -14.04 -6.76 -5.80
CA VAL A 147 -14.82 -7.66 -6.64
C VAL A 147 -13.90 -8.73 -7.21
N TYR A 148 -14.36 -9.96 -7.20
CA TYR A 148 -13.66 -11.13 -7.70
C TYR A 148 -14.56 -11.89 -8.67
N ASP A 149 -14.01 -12.28 -9.80
CA ASP A 149 -14.65 -13.20 -10.73
C ASP A 149 -14.21 -14.63 -10.40
N ARG A 150 -15.12 -15.59 -10.50
CA ARG A 150 -14.81 -17.01 -10.37
C ARG A 150 -13.87 -17.41 -11.50
N SER A 151 -12.80 -18.11 -11.15
CA SER A 151 -11.69 -18.46 -12.04
C SER A 151 -11.40 -19.95 -12.13
N GLY A 152 -12.19 -20.78 -11.43
CA GLY A 152 -12.11 -22.24 -11.44
C GLY A 152 -12.07 -22.84 -10.04
N GLY A 153 -11.35 -23.95 -9.88
CA GLY A 153 -11.18 -24.65 -8.61
C GLY A 153 -12.30 -25.65 -8.30
N PRO A 154 -12.32 -26.20 -7.08
CA PRO A 154 -13.38 -27.10 -6.64
C PRO A 154 -14.74 -26.37 -6.65
N VAL A 155 -15.80 -27.14 -6.84
CA VAL A 155 -17.17 -26.66 -6.75
C VAL A 155 -17.88 -27.52 -5.72
N SER A 156 -18.68 -26.90 -4.85
CA SER A 156 -19.51 -27.60 -3.87
C SER A 156 -20.96 -27.23 -4.05
N LYS A 157 -21.85 -28.24 -3.99
CA LYS A 157 -23.30 -28.02 -3.99
C LYS A 157 -23.81 -27.45 -2.67
N ASP A 158 -23.09 -27.73 -1.58
CA ASP A 158 -23.48 -27.34 -0.22
C ASP A 158 -22.79 -26.04 0.23
N ASP A 159 -21.79 -25.59 -0.52
CA ASP A 159 -21.05 -24.37 -0.22
C ASP A 159 -20.67 -23.58 -1.48
N PRO A 160 -21.44 -22.54 -1.83
CA PRO A 160 -21.22 -21.79 -3.06
C PRO A 160 -19.96 -20.90 -3.00
N PHE A 161 -19.35 -20.71 -1.82
CA PHE A 161 -18.09 -19.97 -1.68
C PHE A 161 -16.87 -20.79 -2.09
N ILE A 162 -16.96 -22.13 -2.08
CA ILE A 162 -15.88 -23.01 -2.52
C ILE A 162 -15.55 -22.74 -3.99
N GLY A 163 -14.28 -22.51 -4.28
CA GLY A 163 -13.78 -22.14 -5.59
C GLY A 163 -12.57 -21.23 -5.53
N PHE A 164 -12.03 -20.93 -6.71
CA PHE A 164 -10.94 -19.99 -6.90
C PHE A 164 -11.49 -18.69 -7.47
N TRP A 165 -11.05 -17.58 -6.89
CA TRP A 165 -11.59 -16.25 -7.11
C TRP A 165 -10.46 -15.32 -7.54
N LYS A 166 -10.57 -14.70 -8.70
CA LYS A 166 -9.60 -13.74 -9.22
C LYS A 166 -10.14 -12.34 -9.08
N ARG A 167 -9.39 -11.45 -8.44
CA ARG A 167 -9.78 -10.05 -8.28
C ARG A 167 -9.93 -9.37 -9.63
N ASP A 168 -11.06 -8.72 -9.84
CA ASP A 168 -11.29 -7.77 -10.93
C ASP A 168 -11.00 -6.36 -10.41
N TRP A 169 -9.85 -5.83 -10.81
CA TRP A 169 -9.39 -4.50 -10.41
C TRP A 169 -10.22 -3.36 -11.02
N ASN A 170 -10.90 -3.60 -12.15
CA ASN A 170 -11.72 -2.59 -12.81
C ASN A 170 -13.10 -2.45 -12.13
N LYS A 171 -13.59 -3.52 -11.50
CA LYS A 171 -14.82 -3.51 -10.71
C LYS A 171 -14.60 -3.23 -9.21
N SER A 172 -13.36 -3.31 -8.74
CA SER A 172 -13.00 -3.05 -7.34
C SER A 172 -12.84 -1.55 -7.06
N ASP A 173 -13.09 -1.15 -5.83
CA ASP A 173 -12.77 0.19 -5.36
C ASP A 173 -11.27 0.48 -5.42
N LEU A 174 -10.96 1.74 -5.73
CA LEU A 174 -9.60 2.24 -5.81
C LEU A 174 -9.00 2.43 -4.41
N LEU A 175 -7.80 1.90 -4.21
CA LEU A 175 -7.00 2.16 -3.02
C LEU A 175 -6.10 3.35 -3.28
N ILE A 176 -6.40 4.49 -2.65
CA ILE A 176 -5.69 5.74 -2.85
C ILE A 176 -5.03 6.18 -1.54
N SER A 177 -3.72 6.36 -1.59
CA SER A 177 -2.96 7.04 -0.54
C SER A 177 -2.68 8.47 -0.96
N THR A 178 -2.81 9.44 -0.06
CA THR A 178 -2.51 10.84 -0.33
C THR A 178 -1.35 11.32 0.52
N TYR A 179 -0.42 12.00 -0.11
CA TYR A 179 0.76 12.57 0.52
C TYR A 179 0.74 14.09 0.39
N THR A 180 0.78 14.77 1.51
CA THR A 180 0.79 16.24 1.59
C THR A 180 1.94 16.70 2.48
N SER A 181 2.26 17.99 2.43
CA SER A 181 3.31 18.57 3.29
C SER A 181 2.90 19.95 3.78
N ASN A 182 3.24 20.25 5.03
CA ASN A 182 3.21 21.60 5.59
C ASN A 182 4.61 21.95 6.08
N GLY A 183 5.36 22.73 5.29
CA GLY A 183 6.77 23.03 5.59
C GLY A 183 7.66 21.79 5.46
N ASP A 184 8.13 21.29 6.60
CA ASP A 184 9.03 20.13 6.70
C ASP A 184 8.32 18.89 7.26
N VAL A 185 7.05 19.00 7.66
CA VAL A 185 6.24 17.86 8.11
C VAL A 185 5.45 17.31 6.92
N PHE A 186 5.58 16.00 6.73
CA PHE A 186 4.87 15.25 5.72
C PHE A 186 3.67 14.55 6.33
N THR A 187 2.56 14.49 5.62
CA THR A 187 1.33 13.85 6.08
C THR A 187 0.91 12.80 5.07
N VAL A 188 0.71 11.58 5.55
CA VAL A 188 0.21 10.45 4.77
C VAL A 188 -1.22 10.16 5.20
N THR A 189 -2.14 10.15 4.24
CA THR A 189 -3.50 9.63 4.43
C THR A 189 -3.62 8.32 3.66
N GLY A 190 -3.89 7.22 4.37
CA GLY A 190 -4.08 5.90 3.77
C GLY A 190 -5.44 5.74 3.08
N PRO A 191 -5.66 4.62 2.36
CA PRO A 191 -6.96 4.30 1.73
C PRO A 191 -8.11 4.13 2.73
N ASP A 192 -7.77 3.79 3.98
CA ASP A 192 -8.67 3.71 5.15
C ASP A 192 -9.06 5.11 5.69
N GLY A 193 -8.50 6.18 5.11
CA GLY A 193 -8.73 7.57 5.53
C GLY A 193 -7.93 7.98 6.76
N VAL A 194 -7.14 7.06 7.35
CA VAL A 194 -6.31 7.33 8.52
C VAL A 194 -5.18 8.24 8.09
N THR A 195 -4.98 9.31 8.85
CA THR A 195 -3.97 10.31 8.56
C THR A 195 -2.88 10.27 9.63
N SER A 196 -1.63 10.22 9.20
CA SER A 196 -0.45 10.23 10.07
C SER A 196 0.55 11.24 9.57
N GLU A 197 1.06 12.08 10.48
CA GLU A 197 2.27 12.83 10.23
C GLU A 197 3.48 11.89 10.23
N ARG A 198 4.41 12.14 9.32
CA ARG A 198 5.66 11.41 9.18
C ARG A 198 6.80 12.42 9.16
N ASN A 199 7.68 12.31 10.14
CA ASN A 199 8.94 13.04 10.14
C ASN A 199 10.00 12.16 9.45
N CYS A 200 10.65 12.71 8.42
CA CYS A 200 11.67 12.02 7.63
C CYS A 200 13.08 12.59 7.91
N ASP A 201 13.40 12.83 9.19
CA ASP A 201 14.69 13.32 9.69
C ASP A 201 15.70 12.21 10.05
N GLY A 202 15.37 10.95 9.75
CA GLY A 202 16.18 9.77 10.07
C GLY A 202 16.14 9.33 11.53
N LYS A 203 15.39 10.02 12.40
CA LYS A 203 15.28 9.67 13.83
C LYS A 203 14.08 8.78 14.09
N ASP A 204 14.11 8.09 15.23
CA ASP A 204 13.00 7.26 15.68
C ASP A 204 11.89 8.13 16.30
N HIS A 205 10.66 7.92 15.84
CA HIS A 205 9.43 8.58 16.29
C HIS A 205 8.37 7.53 16.64
N PRO A 206 7.45 7.80 17.58
CA PRO A 206 6.36 6.86 17.89
C PRO A 206 5.42 6.69 16.69
N ASN A 207 5.05 5.44 16.38
CA ASN A 207 4.04 5.16 15.36
C ASN A 207 2.64 5.49 15.90
N ALA A 208 1.86 6.27 15.14
CA ALA A 208 0.52 6.70 15.54
C ALA A 208 -0.47 5.53 15.71
N ALA A 209 -0.32 4.45 14.95
CA ALA A 209 -1.20 3.28 15.00
C ALA A 209 -0.85 2.31 16.15
N ASP A 210 0.42 2.25 16.56
CA ASP A 210 0.90 1.42 17.66
C ASP A 210 2.11 2.10 18.32
N THR A 211 1.91 2.71 19.48
CA THR A 211 2.97 3.42 20.21
C THR A 211 4.07 2.51 20.75
N THR A 212 3.89 1.18 20.70
CA THR A 212 4.95 0.20 21.00
C THR A 212 5.93 0.03 19.83
N ILE A 213 5.58 0.57 18.66
CA ILE A 213 6.41 0.59 17.45
C ILE A 213 6.96 2.00 17.26
N LEU A 214 8.27 2.07 16.99
CA LEU A 214 8.93 3.28 16.51
C LEU A 214 9.08 3.21 15.00
N TYR A 215 9.00 4.35 14.32
CA TYR A 215 9.37 4.48 12.91
C TYR A 215 10.49 5.50 12.76
N SER A 216 11.41 5.25 11.82
CA SER A 216 12.32 6.27 11.29
C SER A 216 12.10 6.37 9.79
N CYS A 217 12.06 7.60 9.26
CA CYS A 217 11.97 7.84 7.83
C CYS A 217 13.14 8.71 7.36
N HIS A 218 13.64 8.49 6.16
CA HIS A 218 14.56 9.41 5.49
C HIS A 218 14.44 9.26 3.97
N PHE A 219 14.87 10.28 3.23
CA PHE A 219 15.02 10.21 1.78
C PHE A 219 16.47 9.88 1.44
N THR A 220 16.70 8.82 0.66
CA THR A 220 18.05 8.48 0.18
C THR A 220 18.43 9.30 -1.07
N ASP A 221 17.41 9.72 -1.82
CA ASP A 221 17.51 10.59 -3.00
C ASP A 221 16.12 11.24 -3.27
N PRO A 222 15.98 12.18 -4.23
CA PRO A 222 14.71 12.86 -4.51
C PRO A 222 13.54 11.97 -4.96
N HIS A 223 13.78 10.70 -5.27
CA HIS A 223 12.80 9.74 -5.74
C HIS A 223 12.61 8.55 -4.80
N THR A 224 13.35 8.48 -3.69
CA THR A 224 13.31 7.30 -2.81
C THR A 224 13.24 7.70 -1.34
N ASP A 225 12.18 7.26 -0.65
CA ASP A 225 12.12 7.25 0.81
C ASP A 225 12.23 5.84 1.38
N GLU A 226 12.88 5.76 2.54
CA GLU A 226 12.98 4.55 3.33
C GLU A 226 12.39 4.79 4.71
N VAL A 227 11.55 3.84 5.15
CA VAL A 227 10.93 3.82 6.47
C VAL A 227 11.29 2.53 7.18
N ALA A 228 11.99 2.62 8.30
CA ALA A 228 12.26 1.50 9.19
C ALA A 228 11.22 1.47 10.32
N PHE A 229 10.65 0.30 10.60
CA PHE A 229 9.77 0.07 11.73
C PHE A 229 10.49 -0.79 12.76
N LYS A 230 10.53 -0.34 14.02
CA LYS A 230 11.21 -1.02 15.12
C LYS A 230 10.27 -1.27 16.28
N LYS A 231 10.47 -2.38 16.99
CA LYS A 231 9.79 -2.68 18.25
C LYS A 231 10.81 -3.14 19.28
N ASN A 232 10.76 -2.56 20.48
CA ASN A 232 11.75 -2.79 21.53
C ASN A 232 13.20 -2.59 21.03
N GLY A 233 13.42 -1.56 20.19
CA GLY A 233 14.72 -1.24 19.59
C GLY A 233 15.19 -2.16 18.47
N LYS A 234 14.47 -3.24 18.15
CA LYS A 234 14.82 -4.17 17.06
C LYS A 234 14.07 -3.83 15.78
N LEU A 235 14.75 -3.91 14.65
CA LEU A 235 14.13 -3.78 13.33
C LEU A 235 13.08 -4.89 13.14
N LEU A 236 11.88 -4.50 12.75
CA LEU A 236 10.82 -5.42 12.36
C LEU A 236 10.76 -5.55 10.84
N MET A 237 10.75 -4.41 10.16
CA MET A 237 10.65 -4.32 8.71
C MET A 237 11.13 -2.96 8.21
N THR A 238 11.49 -2.93 6.93
CA THR A 238 11.76 -1.70 6.19
C THR A 238 10.81 -1.61 5.02
N ARG A 239 10.25 -0.43 4.79
CA ARG A 239 9.53 -0.08 3.56
C ARG A 239 10.37 0.90 2.77
N THR A 240 10.59 0.61 1.49
CA THR A 240 11.20 1.54 0.55
C THR A 240 10.14 1.93 -0.48
N ASN A 241 9.87 3.22 -0.65
CA ASN A 241 9.06 3.68 -1.79
C ASN A 241 9.98 4.34 -2.80
N LYS A 242 9.99 3.81 -4.02
CA LYS A 242 10.78 4.33 -5.14
C LYS A 242 9.86 4.86 -6.22
N ILE A 243 10.05 6.13 -6.55
CA ILE A 243 9.28 6.88 -7.56
C ILE A 243 10.06 6.85 -8.88
N SER A 244 9.35 6.71 -9.99
CA SER A 244 9.96 6.81 -11.33
C SER A 244 10.45 8.23 -11.60
N GLU A 245 11.45 8.38 -12.48
CA GLU A 245 12.02 9.70 -12.86
C GLU A 245 10.97 10.68 -13.38
N ASP A 246 9.96 10.18 -14.10
CA ASP A 246 8.83 10.97 -14.60
C ASP A 246 7.80 11.33 -13.51
N GLY A 247 7.97 10.81 -12.30
CA GLY A 247 7.11 11.06 -11.15
C GLY A 247 5.72 10.42 -11.25
N LYS A 248 5.49 9.49 -12.19
CA LYS A 248 4.16 8.92 -12.44
C LYS A 248 3.91 7.59 -11.74
N ASN A 249 4.96 6.84 -11.42
CA ASN A 249 4.85 5.51 -10.83
C ASN A 249 5.62 5.46 -9.51
N MET A 250 5.13 4.65 -8.58
CA MET A 250 5.81 4.34 -7.33
C MET A 250 5.75 2.84 -7.08
N VAL A 251 6.88 2.26 -6.69
CA VAL A 251 6.97 0.89 -6.19
C VAL A 251 7.30 0.95 -4.70
N SER A 252 6.43 0.37 -3.88
CA SER A 252 6.63 0.22 -2.43
C SER A 252 7.05 -1.21 -2.14
N THR A 253 8.31 -1.42 -1.75
CA THR A 253 8.83 -2.73 -1.36
C THR A 253 8.89 -2.82 0.16
N LEU A 254 8.28 -3.85 0.74
CA LEU A 254 8.44 -4.21 2.15
C LEU A 254 9.46 -5.34 2.28
N ARG A 255 10.39 -5.18 3.22
CA ARG A 255 11.38 -6.18 3.60
C ARG A 255 11.28 -6.49 5.08
N ASN A 256 11.44 -7.75 5.46
CA ASN A 256 11.53 -8.14 6.87
C ASN A 256 12.90 -7.71 7.47
N ALA A 257 13.10 -7.98 8.76
CA ALA A 257 14.35 -7.68 9.45
C ALA A 257 15.61 -8.33 8.83
N ASP A 258 15.47 -9.45 8.11
CA ASP A 258 16.56 -10.13 7.41
C ASP A 258 16.83 -9.54 6.01
N GLY A 259 16.10 -8.50 5.61
CA GLY A 259 16.20 -7.87 4.29
C GLY A 259 15.48 -8.61 3.16
N LYS A 260 14.76 -9.69 3.46
CA LYS A 260 13.97 -10.43 2.45
C LYS A 260 12.70 -9.65 2.10
N THR A 261 12.45 -9.45 0.81
CA THR A 261 11.19 -8.88 0.32
C THR A 261 10.01 -9.76 0.73
N THR A 262 9.06 -9.17 1.45
CA THR A 262 7.82 -9.81 1.88
C THR A 262 6.62 -9.35 1.08
N SER A 263 6.66 -8.13 0.54
CA SER A 263 5.62 -7.59 -0.35
C SER A 263 6.21 -6.54 -1.27
N GLU A 264 5.60 -6.39 -2.44
CA GLU A 264 5.85 -5.28 -3.36
C GLU A 264 4.51 -4.80 -3.92
N GLU A 265 4.28 -3.49 -3.86
CA GLU A 265 3.04 -2.86 -4.29
C GLU A 265 3.35 -1.79 -5.33
N THR A 266 2.56 -1.74 -6.41
CA THR A 266 2.70 -0.74 -7.48
C THR A 266 1.62 0.32 -7.38
N PHE A 267 2.01 1.57 -7.57
CA PHE A 267 1.11 2.71 -7.56
C PHE A 267 1.34 3.60 -8.78
N GLU A 268 0.24 4.18 -9.26
CA GLU A 268 0.26 5.24 -10.25
C GLU A 268 -0.18 6.54 -9.58
N LYS A 269 0.43 7.65 -10.00
CA LYS A 269 0.04 8.97 -9.53
C LYS A 269 -1.37 9.27 -10.03
N ALA A 270 -2.30 9.43 -9.10
CA ALA A 270 -3.68 9.75 -9.41
C ALA A 270 -3.78 11.24 -9.73
N ASN A 271 -4.36 11.55 -10.89
CA ASN A 271 -4.75 12.92 -11.20
C ASN A 271 -5.73 13.40 -10.11
N ARG A 272 -5.49 14.59 -9.54
CA ARG A 272 -6.40 15.18 -8.54
C ARG A 272 -7.83 15.17 -9.10
N PRO A 273 -8.85 14.74 -8.32
CA PRO A 273 -10.23 15.02 -8.69
C PRO A 273 -10.38 16.52 -8.88
N ARG A 274 -10.96 16.94 -10.01
CA ARG A 274 -11.19 18.35 -10.39
C ARG A 274 -12.07 19.13 -9.40
N SER A 275 -12.62 18.50 -8.36
CA SER A 275 -13.68 19.05 -7.51
C SER A 275 -13.19 19.78 -6.25
N GLN A 276 -11.91 20.18 -6.17
CA GLN A 276 -11.38 20.99 -5.05
C GLN A 276 -10.41 22.09 -5.51
N LEU A 277 -10.75 22.78 -6.60
CA LEU A 277 -10.21 24.10 -6.94
C LEU A 277 -11.33 25.14 -6.83
#